data_AF-A0A931LGM4-F1
#
_entry.id   AF-A0A931LGM4-F1
#
_cell.length_a   1.000
_cell.length_b   1.000
_cell.length_c   1.000
_cell.angle_alpha   90.00
_cell.angle_beta   90.00
_cell.angle_gamma   90.00
#
_symmetry.space_group_name_H-M   'P 1'
#
loop_
_entity.id
_entity.type
_entity.pdbx_description
1 polymer ?
#
loop_
_entity_poly.entity_id
_entity_poly.type
_entity_poly.pdbx_seq_one_letter_code
_entity_poly.pdbx_strand_id
1 'polypeptide(L)' 'MDRETLIERLAAENEEFRRLRDEHRQHDHDLEALTGGSPLSADQQWRVTELKKLKLMAKDRMETMIRQASSRVAV' A
#
# COMPACT_ATOMS: atom_id res chain seq x y z
N MET A 1 11.30 0.35 19.61
CA MET A 1 10.75 1.14 18.49
C MET A 1 9.62 0.33 17.91
N ASP A 2 8.40 0.63 18.33
CA ASP A 2 7.22 -0.06 17.84
C ASP A 2 7.05 0.24 16.35
N ARG A 3 6.63 -0.76 15.59
CA ARG A 3 6.43 -0.63 14.14
C ARG A 3 5.46 0.52 13.82
N GLU A 4 4.46 0.71 14.68
CA GLU A 4 3.51 1.82 14.62
C GLU A 4 4.22 3.19 14.67
N THR A 5 5.11 3.39 15.64
CA THR A 5 5.84 4.67 15.80
C THR A 5 6.75 4.96 14.62
N LEU A 6 7.36 3.92 14.04
CA LEU A 6 8.19 4.08 12.83
C LEU A 6 7.34 4.49 11.62
N ILE A 7 6.15 3.88 11.47
CA ILE A 7 5.18 4.21 10.43
C ILE A 7 4.69 5.65 10.59
N GLU A 8 4.36 6.08 11.81
CA GLU A 8 3.91 7.45 12.08
C GLU A 8 5.00 8.48 11.75
N ARG A 9 6.25 8.22 12.15
CA ARG A 9 7.39 9.07 11.80
C ARG A 9 7.63 9.10 10.29
N LEU A 10 7.62 7.95 9.61
CA LEU A 10 7.74 7.88 8.16
C LEU A 10 6.60 8.63 7.47
N ALA A 11 5.37 8.54 7.96
CA ALA A 11 4.24 9.27 7.41
C ALA A 11 4.34 10.79 7.67
N ALA A 12 5.07 11.23 8.69
CA ALA A 12 5.31 12.64 8.99
C ALA A 12 6.51 13.21 8.23
N GLU A 13 7.60 12.43 8.11
CA GLU A 13 8.88 12.84 7.51
C GLU A 13 8.94 12.53 6.00
N ASN A 14 8.10 11.62 5.49
CA ASN A 14 8.18 11.10 4.13
C ASN A 14 6.83 11.17 3.40
N GLU A 15 6.70 12.16 2.50
CA GLU A 15 5.49 12.38 1.70
C GLU A 15 5.17 11.20 0.77
N GLU A 16 6.19 10.49 0.29
CA GLU A 16 6.01 9.32 -0.56
C GLU A 16 5.34 8.16 0.20
N PHE A 17 5.67 7.97 1.48
CA PHE A 17 4.99 6.98 2.33
C PHE A 17 3.51 7.32 2.51
N ARG A 18 3.18 8.61 2.70
CA ARG A 18 1.80 9.09 2.76
C ARG A 18 1.04 8.79 1.46
N ARG A 19 1.66 9.06 0.31
CA ARG A 19 1.06 8.76 -1.01
C ARG A 19 0.84 7.27 -1.20
N LEU A 20 1.82 6.43 -0.89
CA LEU A 20 1.69 4.96 -0.99
C LEU A 20 0.56 4.42 -0.13
N ARG A 21 0.37 4.98 1.06
CA ARG A 21 -0.75 4.60 1.94
C ARG A 21 -2.11 5.02 1.37
N ASP A 22 -2.17 6.18 0.75
CA ASP A 22 -3.36 6.68 0.07
C ASP A 22 -3.69 5.82 -1.15
N GLU A 23 -2.70 5.53 -2.00
CA GLU A 23 -2.80 4.61 -3.13
C GLU A 23 -3.29 3.23 -2.68
N HIS A 24 -2.70 2.66 -1.62
CA HIS A 24 -3.14 1.38 -1.08
C HIS A 24 -4.62 1.41 -0.66
N ARG A 25 -5.07 2.49 -0.01
CA ARG A 25 -6.47 2.65 0.41
C ARG A 25 -7.40 2.83 -0.78
N GLN A 26 -6.98 3.60 -1.77
CA GLN A 26 -7.72 3.79 -3.02
C GLN A 26 -7.87 2.46 -3.77
N HIS A 27 -6.79 1.68 -3.90
CA HIS A 27 -6.83 0.36 -4.51
C HIS A 27 -7.71 -0.64 -3.75
N ASP A 28 -7.75 -0.59 -2.43
CA ASP A 28 -8.68 -1.39 -1.62
C ASP A 28 -10.14 -1.02 -1.93
N HIS A 29 -10.44 0.28 -1.96
CA HIS A 29 -11.78 0.77 -2.28
C HIS A 29 -12.22 0.39 -3.71
N ASP A 30 -11.34 0.56 -4.70
CA ASP A 30 -11.58 0.13 -6.08
C ASP A 30 -11.78 -1.40 -6.18
N LEU A 31 -11.00 -2.18 -5.43
CA LEU A 31 -11.17 -3.64 -5.36
C LEU A 31 -12.51 -4.05 -4.75
N GLU A 32 -12.91 -3.42 -3.65
CA GLU A 32 -14.22 -3.65 -3.01
C GLU A 32 -15.37 -3.27 -3.95
N ALA A 33 -15.29 -2.11 -4.61
CA ALA A 33 -16.28 -1.67 -5.58
C ALA A 33 -16.44 -2.65 -6.75
N LEU A 34 -15.33 -3.23 -7.22
CA LEU A 34 -15.34 -4.23 -8.29
C LEU A 34 -15.88 -5.58 -7.81
N THR A 35 -15.54 -6.01 -6.59
CA THR A 35 -15.82 -7.36 -6.08
C THR A 35 -17.20 -7.46 -5.38
N GLY A 36 -17.77 -6.34 -4.94
CA GLY A 36 -18.97 -6.32 -4.08
C GLY A 36 -20.31 -6.54 -4.77
N GLY A 37 -20.40 -6.48 -6.10
CA GLY A 37 -21.69 -6.35 -6.80
C GLY A 37 -22.16 -7.55 -7.65
N SER A 38 -21.27 -8.36 -8.22
CA SER A 38 -21.61 -9.40 -9.19
C SER A 38 -20.41 -10.26 -9.59
N PRO A 39 -20.60 -11.43 -10.24
CA PRO A 39 -19.50 -12.17 -10.86
C PRO A 39 -18.72 -11.26 -11.81
N LEU A 40 -17.43 -11.10 -11.52
CA LEU A 40 -16.51 -10.26 -12.26
C LEU A 40 -16.43 -10.75 -13.72
N SER A 41 -16.68 -9.85 -14.68
CA SER A 41 -16.37 -10.11 -16.09
C SER A 41 -14.85 -10.19 -16.31
N ALA A 42 -14.41 -10.75 -17.44
CA ALA A 42 -12.99 -10.92 -17.76
C ALA A 42 -12.17 -9.61 -17.63
N ASP A 43 -12.74 -8.47 -18.06
CA ASP A 43 -12.14 -7.14 -17.87
C ASP A 43 -11.97 -6.78 -16.39
N GLN A 44 -12.99 -7.05 -15.58
CA GLN A 44 -12.96 -6.77 -14.14
C GLN A 44 -11.98 -7.69 -13.41
N GLN A 45 -11.87 -8.97 -13.80
CA GLN A 45 -10.84 -9.87 -13.25
C GLN A 45 -9.43 -9.38 -13.57
N TRP A 46 -9.21 -8.86 -14.79
CA TRP A 46 -7.93 -8.26 -15.17
C TRP A 46 -7.64 -7.02 -14.32
N ARG A 47 -8.62 -6.11 -14.15
CA ARG A 47 -8.49 -4.94 -13.27
C ARG A 47 -8.21 -5.31 -11.83
N VAL A 48 -8.91 -6.31 -11.28
CA VAL A 48 -8.69 -6.81 -9.91
C VAL A 48 -7.28 -7.37 -9.76
N THR A 49 -6.77 -8.08 -10.77
CA THR A 49 -5.42 -8.65 -10.76
C THR A 49 -4.36 -7.55 -10.83
N GLU A 50 -4.56 -6.54 -11.67
CA GLU A 50 -3.71 -5.34 -11.74
C GLU A 50 -3.73 -4.55 -10.42
N LEU A 51 -4.91 -4.28 -9.85
CA LEU A 51 -5.05 -3.59 -8.57
C LEU A 51 -4.38 -4.37 -7.44
N LYS A 52 -4.49 -5.71 -7.41
CA LYS A 52 -3.76 -6.55 -6.46
C LYS A 52 -2.24 -6.42 -6.62
N LYS A 53 -1.73 -6.37 -7.85
CA LYS A 53 -0.31 -6.14 -8.11
C LYS A 53 0.14 -4.77 -7.64
N LEU A 54 -0.60 -3.71 -7.99
CA LEU A 54 -0.30 -2.35 -7.54
C LEU A 54 -0.30 -2.26 -6.02
N LYS A 55 -1.29 -2.87 -5.36
CA LYS A 55 -1.37 -2.94 -3.90
C LYS A 55 -0.19 -3.68 -3.29
N LEU A 56 0.26 -4.77 -3.92
CA LEU A 56 1.45 -5.51 -3.50
C LEU A 56 2.72 -4.66 -3.68
N MET A 57 2.88 -3.97 -4.79
CA MET A 57 4.01 -3.06 -5.05
C MET A 57 4.02 -1.89 -4.06
N ALA A 58 2.86 -1.31 -3.76
CA ALA A 58 2.72 -0.24 -2.79
C ALA A 58 3.11 -0.72 -1.38
N LYS A 59 2.69 -1.94 -1.01
CA LYS A 59 3.11 -2.58 0.24
C LYS A 59 4.61 -2.85 0.28
N ASP A 60 5.20 -3.37 -0.79
CA ASP A 60 6.63 -3.67 -0.88
C ASP A 60 7.49 -2.40 -0.78
N ARG A 61 7.04 -1.31 -1.43
CA ARG A 61 7.61 0.03 -1.28
C ARG A 61 7.53 0.51 0.16
N MET A 62 6.37 0.39 0.81
CA MET A 62 6.21 0.77 2.22
C MET A 62 7.13 -0.04 3.14
N GLU A 63 7.24 -1.35 2.95
CA GLU A 63 8.15 -2.20 3.74
C GLU A 63 9.62 -1.84 3.50
N THR A 64 10.00 -1.52 2.27
CA THR A 64 11.35 -1.05 1.95
C THR A 64 11.67 0.25 2.69
N MET A 65 10.74 1.20 2.75
CA MET A 65 10.93 2.43 3.52
C MET A 65 11.05 2.18 5.02
N ILE A 66 10.19 1.32 5.56
CA ILE A 66 10.24 0.90 6.98
C ILE A 66 11.59 0.25 7.29
N ARG A 67 12.06 -0.65 6.42
CA ARG A 67 13.35 -1.33 6.59
C ARG A 67 14.52 -0.35 6.53
N GLN A 68 14.49 0.60 5.59
CA GLN A 68 15.51 1.64 5.49
C GLN A 68 15.53 2.55 6.73
N ALA A 69 14.35 2.98 7.20
CA ALA A 69 14.24 3.77 8.42
C ALA A 69 14.74 3.02 9.65
N SER A 70 14.42 1.73 9.77
CA SER A 70 14.94 0.87 10.84
C SER A 70 16.46 0.71 10.77
N SER A 71 17.03 0.57 9.57
CA SER A 71 18.50 0.50 9.42
C SER A 71 19.21 1.80 9.75
N ARG A 72 18.55 2.95 9.48
CA ARG A 72 19.12 4.28 9.74
C ARG A 72 19.09 4.68 11.21
N VAL A 73 18.22 4.07 12.02
CA VAL A 73 18.16 4.27 13.48
C VAL A 73 19.17 3.38 14.24
N ALA A 74 19.75 2.38 13.59
CA ALA A 74 20.69 1.44 14.20
C ALA A 74 22.18 1.83 14.07
N VAL A 75 22.48 3.08 13.66
CA VAL A 75 23.83 3.66 13.57
C VAL A 75 23.95 4.86 14.49
#